data_AF-A0A0H4WYT7-F1
#
_entry.id   AF-A0A0H4WYT7-F1
#
_cell.length_a   1.000
_cell.length_b   1.000
_cell.length_c   1.000
_cell.angle_alpha   90.00
_cell.angle_beta   90.00
_cell.angle_gamma   90.00
#
_symmetry.space_group_name_H-M   'P 1'
#
loop_
_entity.id
_entity.type
_entity.pdbx_description
1 polymer ?
#
loop_
_entity_poly.entity_id
_entity_poly.type
_entity_poly.pdbx_seq_one_letter_code
_entity_poly.pdbx_strand_id
1 'polypeptide(L)'
;MRCPACGEDSNSRLRYCESCGAKLPEQPRATASRPAPRPSRPKRDAAEPSYAAEILEEVDDHESRRPYAAREVPELPPEDKTDPGQSEPAYDGPKWLAHVPGHSPSVLGVLLLAGAILLSLLNIGTWVSFPGLLLALVSGVALVARELRDAGESPGFTEKMPAVLMTPEAATAATVVFVALAFRSLSLGVTPLLWLAGAGLIAHDQYRKVFAGPDGVSRYFEPRQLLVMPELVGLGGVAVCLLALFAPWGTAKLGGDIIPDNAPVPQGPPELRVIQTHRPTDDMLYSYGGGVTTVRGWDLPASVVIELALLAVLALLALRPEVERPSWTRYLPAGAVGLSLAFAALNMRLLPAPFGFVFGLGAVGFLAVQRLRAPREEAPPPAQYDDGFEDETEMEGETERQR
;
A
#
# COMPACT_ATOMS: atom_id res chain seq x y z
N MET A 1 -14.17 49.37 4.23
CA MET A 1 -13.94 50.84 4.09
C MET A 1 -13.69 51.11 2.61
N ARG A 2 -14.16 52.21 2.05
CA ARG A 2 -13.88 52.50 0.63
C ARG A 2 -12.45 52.98 0.44
N CYS A 3 -11.79 52.49 -0.60
CA CYS A 3 -10.46 52.95 -0.97
C CYS A 3 -10.56 54.39 -1.50
N PRO A 4 -9.80 55.37 -0.98
CA PRO A 4 -9.83 56.74 -1.48
C PRO A 4 -9.23 56.89 -2.89
N ALA A 5 -8.53 55.89 -3.42
CA ALA A 5 -7.91 55.92 -4.74
C ALA A 5 -8.80 55.36 -5.86
N CYS A 6 -9.56 54.27 -5.62
CA CYS A 6 -10.43 53.64 -6.63
C CYS A 6 -11.92 53.60 -6.27
N GLY A 7 -12.32 53.99 -5.05
CA GLY A 7 -13.71 54.01 -4.60
C GLY A 7 -14.30 52.66 -4.16
N GLU A 8 -13.64 51.54 -4.47
CA GLU A 8 -14.15 50.20 -4.14
C GLU A 8 -14.11 49.87 -2.64
N ASP A 9 -15.01 48.98 -2.23
CA ASP A 9 -15.16 48.52 -0.85
C ASP A 9 -14.03 47.54 -0.47
N SER A 10 -13.04 48.06 0.26
CA SER A 10 -11.87 47.31 0.72
C SER A 10 -12.03 46.74 2.15
N ASN A 11 -11.43 45.59 2.39
CA ASN A 11 -11.40 44.95 3.71
C ASN A 11 -10.55 45.76 4.70
N SER A 12 -11.16 46.24 5.78
CA SER A 12 -10.52 47.16 6.75
C SER A 12 -9.41 46.54 7.59
N ARG A 13 -9.15 45.24 7.45
CA ARG A 13 -8.02 44.55 8.10
C ARG A 13 -6.71 44.65 7.30
N LEU A 14 -6.76 45.04 6.04
CA LEU A 14 -5.59 45.12 5.15
C LEU A 14 -5.03 46.54 5.09
N ARG A 15 -3.70 46.67 5.00
CA ARG A 15 -2.99 47.96 4.90
C ARG A 15 -2.93 48.50 3.47
N TYR A 16 -3.43 47.75 2.49
CA TYR A 16 -3.46 48.09 1.07
C TYR A 16 -4.78 47.62 0.46
N CYS A 17 -5.27 48.33 -0.56
CA CYS A 17 -6.45 47.94 -1.32
C CYS A 17 -6.09 46.79 -2.27
N GLU A 18 -6.91 45.74 -2.29
CA GLU A 18 -6.67 44.54 -3.09
C GLU A 18 -6.82 44.81 -4.60
N SER A 19 -7.75 45.69 -5.01
CA SER A 19 -8.00 46.01 -6.42
C SER A 19 -6.93 46.91 -7.07
N CYS A 20 -6.35 47.86 -6.32
CA CYS A 20 -5.47 48.90 -6.88
C CYS A 20 -4.11 49.03 -6.21
N GLY A 21 -3.81 48.23 -5.18
CA GLY A 21 -2.54 48.27 -4.43
C GLY A 21 -2.32 49.51 -3.56
N ALA A 22 -3.20 50.52 -3.62
CA ALA A 22 -3.04 51.77 -2.88
C ALA A 22 -3.08 51.55 -1.36
N LYS A 23 -2.15 52.17 -0.63
CA LYS A 23 -2.04 52.07 0.83
C LYS A 23 -3.26 52.72 1.50
N LEU A 24 -3.96 51.95 2.33
CA LEU A 24 -5.13 52.41 3.07
C LEU A 24 -4.70 53.20 4.32
N PRO A 25 -5.46 54.24 4.74
CA PRO A 25 -5.18 54.96 5.97
C PRO A 25 -5.31 54.03 7.18
N GLU A 26 -4.29 54.04 8.03
CA GLU A 26 -4.20 53.16 9.18
C GLU A 26 -5.21 53.58 10.27
N GLN A 27 -6.16 52.71 10.61
CA GLN A 27 -7.17 53.04 11.61
C GLN A 27 -6.53 53.25 12.99
N PRO A 28 -6.96 54.26 13.77
CA PRO A 28 -6.50 54.42 15.15
C PRO A 28 -6.91 53.20 15.98
N ARG A 29 -5.93 52.56 16.62
CA ARG A 29 -6.17 51.40 17.51
C ARG A 29 -7.02 51.83 18.70
N ALA A 30 -8.28 51.42 18.72
CA ALA A 30 -9.19 51.73 19.81
C ALA A 30 -8.81 50.94 21.09
N THR A 31 -8.35 51.67 22.10
CA THR A 31 -8.25 51.17 23.48
C THR A 31 -9.64 51.09 24.13
N ALA A 32 -9.93 49.92 24.73
CA ALA A 32 -10.83 49.68 25.86
C ALA A 32 -12.27 50.30 25.87
N SER A 33 -13.26 49.39 25.88
CA SER A 33 -14.47 49.44 26.71
C SER A 33 -15.35 50.70 26.76
N ARG A 34 -16.51 50.67 26.06
CA ARG A 34 -17.83 51.03 26.63
C ARG A 34 -18.98 50.60 25.68
N PRO A 35 -20.10 50.03 26.16
CA PRO A 35 -21.31 49.92 25.37
C PRO A 35 -22.04 51.28 25.30
N ALA A 36 -22.52 51.65 24.11
CA ALA A 36 -23.27 52.89 23.84
C ALA A 36 -24.58 52.58 23.08
N PRO A 37 -25.62 53.43 23.18
CA PRO A 37 -27.01 52.98 23.11
C PRO A 37 -27.61 52.92 21.70
N ARG A 38 -28.67 52.11 21.55
CA ARG A 38 -29.58 52.12 20.38
C ARG A 38 -30.22 53.50 20.21
N PRO A 39 -30.18 54.14 19.03
CA PRO A 39 -31.02 55.29 18.73
C PRO A 39 -32.47 54.86 18.46
N SER A 40 -33.39 55.73 18.84
CA SER A 40 -34.85 55.54 18.77
C SER A 40 -35.43 55.68 17.36
N ARG A 41 -36.47 54.88 17.08
CA ARG A 41 -37.31 54.92 15.88
C ARG A 41 -37.89 56.33 15.63
N PRO A 42 -37.73 56.93 14.43
CA PRO A 42 -38.46 58.13 14.06
C PRO A 42 -39.94 57.80 13.82
N LYS A 43 -40.81 58.52 14.52
CA LYS A 43 -42.25 58.57 14.25
C LYS A 43 -42.46 59.44 13.01
N ARG A 44 -43.24 58.98 12.02
CA ARG A 44 -43.73 59.85 10.94
C ARG A 44 -45.25 59.80 10.95
N ASP A 45 -45.86 60.96 11.15
CA ASP A 45 -47.30 61.11 11.28
C ASP A 45 -48.02 61.07 9.92
N ALA A 46 -49.34 60.89 9.96
CA ALA A 46 -50.15 60.49 8.82
C ALA A 46 -50.50 61.63 7.85
N ALA A 47 -50.43 61.34 6.54
CA ALA A 47 -51.31 61.86 5.49
C ALA A 47 -50.99 61.19 4.13
N GLU A 48 -51.69 60.10 3.77
CA GLU A 48 -52.18 59.72 2.42
C GLU A 48 -52.73 58.26 2.42
N PRO A 49 -53.58 57.86 1.44
CA PRO A 49 -54.81 57.14 1.77
C PRO A 49 -54.72 55.61 1.90
N SER A 50 -55.66 55.09 2.69
CA SER A 50 -55.86 53.69 3.03
C SER A 50 -56.48 52.86 1.88
N TYR A 51 -55.63 52.22 1.07
CA TYR A 51 -56.05 51.11 0.19
C TYR A 51 -55.01 49.97 0.05
N ALA A 52 -53.91 50.03 0.83
CA ALA A 52 -52.80 49.06 0.77
C ALA A 52 -52.56 48.28 2.08
N ALA A 53 -53.39 48.49 3.11
CA ALA A 53 -53.29 47.77 4.39
C ALA A 53 -54.13 46.48 4.40
N GLU A 54 -55.34 46.53 3.83
CA GLU A 54 -56.29 45.41 3.79
C GLU A 54 -55.83 44.26 2.88
N ILE A 55 -54.89 44.51 1.96
CA ILE A 55 -54.29 43.51 1.06
C ILE A 55 -53.12 42.76 1.72
N LEU A 56 -52.54 43.28 2.82
CA LEU A 56 -51.40 42.63 3.50
C LEU A 56 -51.84 41.75 4.68
N GLU A 57 -52.93 42.07 5.37
CA GLU A 57 -53.47 41.20 6.44
C GLU A 57 -54.05 39.87 5.89
N GLU A 58 -54.53 39.83 4.65
CA GLU A 58 -55.04 38.59 4.02
C GLU A 58 -53.92 37.69 3.43
N VAL A 59 -52.68 38.19 3.35
CA VAL A 59 -51.53 37.43 2.83
C VAL A 59 -50.79 36.65 3.93
N ASP A 60 -50.62 37.23 5.12
CA ASP A 60 -49.89 36.59 6.23
C ASP A 60 -50.60 35.32 6.78
N ASP A 61 -51.94 35.26 6.76
CA ASP A 61 -52.68 34.08 7.26
C ASP A 61 -52.59 32.87 6.30
N HIS A 62 -52.36 33.10 4.99
CA HIS A 62 -52.42 32.06 3.97
C HIS A 62 -51.08 31.36 3.67
N GLU A 63 -49.91 31.97 3.93
CA GLU A 63 -48.61 31.30 3.73
C GLU A 63 -48.31 30.19 4.77
N SER A 64 -49.07 30.13 5.87
CA SER A 64 -48.86 29.17 6.96
C SER A 64 -49.24 27.70 6.62
N ARG A 65 -49.79 27.42 5.43
CA ARG A 65 -50.14 26.07 4.96
C ARG A 65 -49.58 25.76 3.56
N ARG A 66 -48.57 24.85 3.56
CA ARG A 66 -48.00 24.10 2.40
C ARG A 66 -49.09 23.58 1.40
N PRO A 67 -48.79 23.19 0.13
CA PRO A 67 -47.47 22.79 -0.43
C PRO A 67 -47.16 23.21 -1.91
N TYR A 68 -46.02 22.71 -2.42
CA TYR A 68 -45.48 22.71 -3.80
C TYR A 68 -46.47 22.50 -4.97
N ALA A 69 -46.25 23.24 -6.07
CA ALA A 69 -46.07 22.80 -7.49
C ALA A 69 -46.30 23.99 -8.46
N ALA A 70 -45.29 24.58 -9.14
CA ALA A 70 -44.55 24.11 -10.33
C ALA A 70 -45.04 24.73 -11.67
N ARG A 71 -44.12 24.90 -12.64
CA ARG A 71 -44.28 25.21 -14.11
C ARG A 71 -43.92 26.65 -14.55
N GLU A 72 -43.07 26.93 -15.56
CA GLU A 72 -42.15 26.10 -16.38
C GLU A 72 -40.83 26.86 -16.70
N VAL A 73 -40.15 26.55 -17.82
CA VAL A 73 -38.68 26.49 -17.93
C VAL A 73 -38.14 26.85 -19.34
N PRO A 74 -36.95 27.49 -19.48
CA PRO A 74 -35.83 26.85 -20.20
C PRO A 74 -34.48 27.03 -19.45
N GLU A 75 -33.89 26.03 -18.78
CA GLU A 75 -33.28 24.76 -19.23
C GLU A 75 -31.84 24.91 -19.76
N LEU A 76 -30.86 24.49 -18.94
CA LEU A 76 -29.51 23.97 -19.24
C LEU A 76 -29.00 23.31 -17.93
N PRO A 77 -28.10 22.30 -17.98
CA PRO A 77 -28.39 21.01 -17.32
C PRO A 77 -27.67 20.75 -15.98
N PRO A 78 -28.05 19.69 -15.23
CA PRO A 78 -27.71 19.53 -13.81
C PRO A 78 -26.61 18.50 -13.51
N GLU A 79 -25.74 18.79 -12.54
CA GLU A 79 -24.99 17.78 -11.77
C GLU A 79 -25.01 18.03 -10.25
N ASP A 80 -26.09 18.62 -9.73
CA ASP A 80 -26.57 18.29 -8.37
C ASP A 80 -27.70 17.26 -8.52
N LYS A 81 -27.32 15.99 -8.75
CA LYS A 81 -28.29 14.89 -8.73
C LYS A 81 -28.58 14.51 -7.29
N THR A 82 -29.72 15.00 -6.81
CA THR A 82 -30.54 14.30 -5.82
C THR A 82 -30.72 12.84 -6.22
N ASP A 83 -30.12 11.92 -5.47
CA ASP A 83 -30.60 10.54 -5.38
C ASP A 83 -31.33 10.37 -4.03
N PRO A 84 -32.67 10.35 -4.01
CA PRO A 84 -33.48 10.31 -2.79
C PRO A 84 -33.57 8.87 -2.23
N GLY A 85 -32.42 8.26 -1.95
CA GLY A 85 -32.34 6.88 -1.46
C GLY A 85 -30.97 6.44 -0.95
N GLN A 86 -29.88 7.00 -1.47
CA GLN A 86 -28.51 6.69 -1.02
C GLN A 86 -27.69 7.97 -0.87
N SER A 87 -27.95 8.72 0.22
CA SER A 87 -26.90 9.57 0.78
C SER A 87 -25.95 8.66 1.56
N GLU A 88 -24.95 8.14 0.87
CA GLU A 88 -23.77 7.57 1.54
C GLU A 88 -23.24 8.61 2.55
N PRO A 89 -22.83 8.20 3.76
CA PRO A 89 -22.41 9.13 4.79
C PRO A 89 -21.26 10.00 4.26
N ALA A 90 -21.37 11.32 4.41
CA ALA A 90 -20.41 12.27 3.87
C ALA A 90 -18.99 11.89 4.33
N TYR A 91 -18.11 11.64 3.36
CA TYR A 91 -16.78 11.11 3.63
C TYR A 91 -15.92 12.11 4.43
N ASP A 92 -15.72 11.82 5.73
CA ASP A 92 -14.96 12.64 6.68
C ASP A 92 -13.43 12.57 6.50
N GLY A 93 -12.93 11.77 5.55
CA GLY A 93 -11.50 11.58 5.33
C GLY A 93 -10.83 12.61 4.41
N PRO A 94 -9.54 12.41 4.08
CA PRO A 94 -8.80 13.32 3.22
C PRO A 94 -9.42 13.44 1.82
N LYS A 95 -9.78 14.67 1.40
CA LYS A 95 -10.52 14.95 0.14
C LYS A 95 -10.00 14.27 -1.14
N TRP A 96 -8.72 13.91 -1.20
CA TRP A 96 -8.12 13.18 -2.32
C TRP A 96 -8.51 11.69 -2.40
N LEU A 97 -8.97 11.09 -1.30
CA LEU A 97 -9.52 9.72 -1.23
C LEU A 97 -11.01 9.65 -1.53
N ALA A 98 -11.73 10.78 -1.54
CA ALA A 98 -13.18 10.81 -1.77
C ALA A 98 -13.62 10.24 -3.13
N HIS A 99 -12.72 10.21 -4.11
CA HIS A 99 -12.96 9.66 -5.46
C HIS A 99 -12.32 8.27 -5.67
N VAL A 100 -11.69 7.71 -4.63
CA VAL A 100 -11.08 6.37 -4.66
C VAL A 100 -12.10 5.37 -4.11
N PRO A 101 -12.38 4.26 -4.80
CA PRO A 101 -13.35 3.27 -4.33
C PRO A 101 -12.86 2.59 -3.05
N GLY A 102 -13.77 2.34 -2.11
CA GLY A 102 -13.47 1.96 -0.72
C GLY A 102 -12.76 3.04 0.11
N HIS A 103 -12.60 4.25 -0.44
CA HIS A 103 -11.92 5.41 0.15
C HIS A 103 -10.53 5.13 0.78
N SER A 104 -9.85 4.07 0.34
CA SER A 104 -8.67 3.55 1.03
C SER A 104 -7.36 3.84 0.28
N PRO A 105 -6.28 4.24 1.00
CA PRO A 105 -4.99 4.49 0.37
C PRO A 105 -4.34 3.21 -0.18
N SER A 106 -4.70 2.04 0.34
CA SER A 106 -4.30 0.73 -0.18
C SER A 106 -4.86 0.46 -1.58
N VAL A 107 -6.14 0.76 -1.85
CA VAL A 107 -6.74 0.65 -3.19
C VAL A 107 -6.06 1.61 -4.18
N LEU A 108 -5.82 2.87 -3.80
CA LEU A 108 -5.04 3.79 -4.64
C LEU A 108 -3.63 3.24 -4.90
N GLY A 109 -2.98 2.68 -3.87
CA GLY A 109 -1.67 2.06 -4.01
C GLY A 109 -1.67 0.92 -5.02
N VAL A 110 -2.67 0.03 -4.99
CA VAL A 110 -2.82 -1.06 -5.97
C VAL A 110 -3.06 -0.52 -7.38
N LEU A 111 -3.84 0.56 -7.55
CA LEU A 111 -4.04 1.22 -8.85
C LEU A 111 -2.74 1.83 -9.40
N LEU A 112 -1.92 2.46 -8.55
CA LEU A 112 -0.60 2.97 -8.93
C LEU A 112 0.35 1.85 -9.35
N LEU A 113 0.33 0.70 -8.64
CA LEU A 113 1.11 -0.48 -9.02
C LEU A 113 0.63 -1.10 -10.33
N ALA A 114 -0.69 -1.16 -10.57
CA ALA A 114 -1.24 -1.61 -11.85
C ALA A 114 -0.80 -0.69 -13.01
N GLY A 115 -0.79 0.63 -12.79
CA GLY A 115 -0.22 1.60 -13.73
C GLY A 115 1.28 1.39 -13.97
N ALA A 116 2.06 1.13 -12.92
CA ALA A 116 3.49 0.84 -13.02
C ALA A 116 3.76 -0.46 -13.81
N ILE A 117 2.95 -1.51 -13.61
CA ILE A 117 3.00 -2.75 -14.38
C ILE A 117 2.65 -2.50 -15.85
N LEU A 118 1.60 -1.74 -16.15
CA LEU A 118 1.21 -1.41 -17.52
C LEU A 118 2.30 -0.63 -18.26
N LEU A 119 2.92 0.37 -17.60
CA LEU A 119 4.08 1.09 -18.14
C LEU A 119 5.31 0.19 -18.32
N SER A 120 5.51 -0.79 -17.44
CA SER A 120 6.59 -1.78 -17.57
C SER A 120 6.38 -2.71 -18.76
N LEU A 121 5.13 -3.08 -19.08
CA LEU A 121 4.76 -3.90 -20.24
C LEU A 121 4.93 -3.13 -21.56
N LEU A 122 4.69 -1.81 -21.57
CA LEU A 122 4.96 -0.95 -22.73
C LEU A 122 6.46 -0.78 -23.00
N ASN A 123 7.31 -0.88 -21.97
CA ASN A 123 8.76 -0.83 -22.10
C ASN A 123 9.34 -2.24 -22.33
N ILE A 124 9.46 -2.62 -23.60
CA ILE A 124 9.77 -3.96 -24.14
C ILE A 124 10.99 -4.67 -23.50
N GLY A 125 11.86 -3.95 -22.78
CA GLY A 125 13.04 -4.51 -22.10
C GLY A 125 12.83 -5.05 -20.67
N THR A 126 11.81 -4.61 -19.92
CA THR A 126 11.71 -4.90 -18.46
C THR A 126 10.61 -5.90 -18.14
N TRP A 127 10.87 -7.18 -18.42
CA TRP A 127 9.96 -8.28 -18.12
C TRP A 127 9.94 -8.58 -16.61
N VAL A 128 8.98 -7.98 -15.90
CA VAL A 128 8.56 -8.49 -14.59
C VAL A 128 8.19 -9.97 -14.79
N SER A 129 8.86 -10.85 -14.06
CA SER A 129 8.70 -12.29 -14.23
C SER A 129 7.22 -12.69 -14.10
N PHE A 130 6.68 -13.47 -15.05
CA PHE A 130 5.30 -13.96 -15.01
C PHE A 130 4.79 -14.40 -13.61
N PRO A 131 5.53 -15.19 -12.81
CA PRO A 131 5.09 -15.52 -11.44
C PRO A 131 4.95 -14.30 -10.52
N GLY A 132 5.83 -13.30 -10.63
CA GLY A 132 5.73 -12.06 -9.85
C GLY A 132 4.52 -11.20 -10.26
N LEU A 133 4.21 -11.14 -11.56
CA LEU A 133 3.01 -10.44 -12.06
C LEU A 133 1.72 -11.14 -11.63
N LEU A 134 1.66 -12.47 -11.70
CA LEU A 134 0.51 -13.25 -11.23
C LEU A 134 0.32 -13.10 -9.71
N LEU A 135 1.41 -13.14 -8.94
CA LEU A 135 1.38 -12.94 -7.49
C LEU A 135 0.93 -11.52 -7.12
N ALA A 136 1.41 -10.49 -7.85
CA ALA A 136 0.96 -9.11 -7.70
C ALA A 136 -0.54 -8.96 -8.00
N LEU A 137 -1.03 -9.59 -9.06
CA LEU A 137 -2.44 -9.55 -9.44
C LEU A 137 -3.31 -10.20 -8.35
N VAL A 138 -2.99 -11.42 -7.91
CA VAL A 138 -3.74 -12.11 -6.85
C VAL A 138 -3.71 -11.32 -5.54
N SER A 139 -2.54 -10.80 -5.15
CA SER A 139 -2.38 -9.97 -3.94
C SER A 139 -3.17 -8.66 -4.03
N GLY A 140 -3.18 -8.03 -5.20
CA GLY A 140 -3.88 -6.77 -5.45
C GLY A 140 -5.40 -6.95 -5.44
N VAL A 141 -5.91 -7.98 -6.10
CA VAL A 141 -7.33 -8.30 -6.09
C VAL A 141 -7.78 -8.69 -4.67
N ALA A 142 -6.97 -9.44 -3.90
CA ALA A 142 -7.29 -9.76 -2.51
C ALA A 142 -7.37 -8.51 -1.61
N LEU A 143 -6.40 -7.60 -1.69
CA LEU A 143 -6.43 -6.34 -0.93
C LEU A 143 -7.60 -5.44 -1.34
N VAL A 144 -7.83 -5.25 -2.64
CA VAL A 144 -8.94 -4.42 -3.14
C VAL A 144 -10.29 -5.03 -2.73
N ALA A 145 -10.47 -6.35 -2.86
CA ALA A 145 -11.70 -7.02 -2.48
C ALA A 145 -11.99 -6.91 -0.97
N ARG A 146 -10.95 -6.92 -0.14
CA ARG A 146 -11.06 -6.68 1.30
C ARG A 146 -11.48 -5.25 1.60
N GLU A 147 -10.77 -4.26 1.07
CA GLU A 147 -11.02 -2.84 1.36
C GLU A 147 -12.40 -2.38 0.92
N LEU A 148 -12.87 -2.85 -0.24
CA LEU A 148 -14.24 -2.64 -0.71
C LEU A 148 -15.26 -3.23 0.27
N ARG A 149 -15.04 -4.47 0.72
CA ARG A 149 -15.90 -5.14 1.70
C ARG A 149 -15.90 -4.46 3.06
N ASP A 150 -14.74 -3.99 3.53
CA ASP A 150 -14.58 -3.25 4.79
C ASP A 150 -15.27 -1.86 4.71
N ALA A 151 -15.36 -1.27 3.51
CA ALA A 151 -16.12 -0.04 3.25
C ALA A 151 -17.64 -0.26 3.04
N GLY A 152 -18.10 -1.51 2.97
CA GLY A 152 -19.50 -1.85 2.64
C GLY A 152 -19.83 -1.81 1.14
N GLU A 153 -18.89 -1.42 0.29
CA GLU A 153 -18.98 -1.52 -1.17
C GLU A 153 -18.77 -2.98 -1.60
N SER A 154 -19.84 -3.76 -1.80
CA SER A 154 -19.72 -5.18 -2.21
C SER A 154 -20.07 -5.44 -3.68
N PRO A 155 -19.24 -5.05 -4.67
CA PRO A 155 -19.44 -5.50 -6.04
C PRO A 155 -19.27 -7.02 -6.11
N GLY A 156 -20.10 -7.72 -6.89
CA GLY A 156 -20.31 -9.18 -6.85
C GLY A 156 -19.11 -10.11 -7.17
N PHE A 157 -17.88 -9.59 -7.24
CA PHE A 157 -16.65 -10.38 -7.14
C PHE A 157 -16.14 -10.51 -5.70
N THR A 158 -16.43 -9.53 -4.83
CA THR A 158 -16.05 -9.53 -3.39
C THR A 158 -16.78 -10.64 -2.62
N GLU A 159 -18.05 -10.87 -2.94
CA GLU A 159 -18.87 -11.97 -2.41
C GLU A 159 -18.31 -13.36 -2.74
N LYS A 160 -17.63 -13.48 -3.89
CA LYS A 160 -17.06 -14.74 -4.39
C LYS A 160 -15.66 -15.03 -3.87
N MET A 161 -15.04 -14.09 -3.13
CA MET A 161 -13.70 -14.30 -2.60
C MET A 161 -13.72 -15.24 -1.39
N PRO A 162 -12.82 -16.24 -1.34
CA PRO A 162 -12.75 -17.16 -0.22
C PRO A 162 -12.34 -16.42 1.06
N ALA A 163 -13.00 -16.74 2.17
CA ALA A 163 -12.77 -16.08 3.47
C ALA A 163 -11.30 -16.10 3.92
N VAL A 164 -10.53 -17.10 3.50
CA VAL A 164 -9.08 -17.22 3.76
C VAL A 164 -8.28 -16.02 3.22
N LEU A 165 -8.70 -15.39 2.12
CA LEU A 165 -8.03 -14.21 1.57
C LEU A 165 -8.44 -12.88 2.25
N MET A 166 -9.48 -12.92 3.08
CA MET A 166 -9.97 -11.76 3.83
C MET A 166 -9.33 -11.64 5.22
N THR A 167 -8.54 -12.63 5.65
CA THR A 167 -7.91 -12.63 6.98
C THR A 167 -6.82 -11.54 7.10
N PRO A 168 -6.52 -11.02 8.31
CA PRO A 168 -5.42 -10.09 8.51
C PRO A 168 -4.08 -10.65 8.03
N GLU A 169 -3.83 -11.95 8.22
CA GLU A 169 -2.61 -12.62 7.74
C GLU A 169 -2.48 -12.53 6.21
N ALA A 170 -3.56 -12.79 5.46
CA ALA A 170 -3.56 -12.71 4.00
C ALA A 170 -3.25 -11.29 3.50
N ALA A 171 -3.83 -10.25 4.14
CA ALA A 171 -3.52 -8.86 3.82
C ALA A 171 -2.05 -8.51 4.13
N THR A 172 -1.50 -8.96 5.27
CA THR A 172 -0.07 -8.75 5.55
C THR A 172 0.83 -9.46 4.54
N ALA A 173 0.53 -10.70 4.14
CA ALA A 173 1.28 -11.41 3.12
C ALA A 173 1.25 -10.67 1.76
N ALA A 174 0.07 -10.19 1.35
CA ALA A 174 -0.09 -9.38 0.14
C ALA A 174 0.76 -8.08 0.19
N THR A 175 0.82 -7.40 1.35
CA THR A 175 1.67 -6.20 1.49
C THR A 175 3.16 -6.50 1.39
N VAL A 176 3.62 -7.60 2.00
CA VAL A 176 5.03 -8.03 1.94
C VAL A 176 5.41 -8.37 0.50
N VAL A 177 4.52 -9.03 -0.25
CA VAL A 177 4.69 -9.27 -1.69
C VAL A 177 4.86 -7.96 -2.47
N PHE A 178 4.01 -6.96 -2.22
CA PHE A 178 4.13 -5.68 -2.92
C PHE A 178 5.38 -4.89 -2.55
N VAL A 179 5.82 -4.92 -1.29
CA VAL A 179 7.08 -4.29 -0.85
C VAL A 179 8.29 -5.00 -1.48
N ALA A 180 8.31 -6.33 -1.53
CA ALA A 180 9.35 -7.12 -2.19
C ALA A 180 9.45 -6.77 -3.69
N LEU A 181 8.32 -6.80 -4.40
CA LEU A 181 8.26 -6.45 -5.83
C LEU A 181 8.66 -4.98 -6.10
N ALA A 182 8.28 -4.05 -5.22
CA ALA A 182 8.71 -2.65 -5.33
C ALA A 182 10.21 -2.48 -5.10
N PHE A 183 10.79 -3.16 -4.11
CA PHE A 183 12.24 -3.16 -3.86
C PHE A 183 13.02 -3.77 -5.04
N ARG A 184 12.50 -4.85 -5.62
CA ARG A 184 13.02 -5.43 -6.87
C ARG A 184 12.97 -4.48 -8.07
N SER A 185 11.96 -3.60 -8.14
CA SER A 185 11.80 -2.66 -9.26
C SER A 185 12.81 -1.49 -9.27
N LEU A 186 13.60 -1.33 -8.19
CA LEU A 186 14.55 -0.23 -7.98
C LEU A 186 15.55 -0.10 -9.14
N SER A 187 15.26 0.88 -9.98
CA SER A 187 16.01 1.27 -11.18
C SER A 187 16.06 2.80 -11.26
N LEU A 188 16.70 3.36 -12.29
CA LEU A 188 16.64 4.80 -12.55
C LEU A 188 15.49 5.07 -13.53
N GLY A 189 14.40 5.68 -13.05
CA GLY A 189 13.25 6.02 -13.89
C GLY A 189 12.00 6.45 -13.12
N VAL A 190 10.90 6.71 -13.84
CA VAL A 190 9.59 7.07 -13.25
C VAL A 190 8.86 5.83 -12.71
N THR A 191 8.98 4.69 -13.39
CA THR A 191 8.38 3.41 -13.00
C THR A 191 8.71 2.98 -11.55
N PRO A 192 9.98 2.97 -11.08
CA PRO A 192 10.29 2.65 -9.69
C PRO A 192 9.72 3.65 -8.67
N LEU A 193 9.52 4.93 -9.04
CA LEU A 193 8.84 5.89 -8.16
C LEU A 193 7.36 5.53 -7.98
N LEU A 194 6.69 5.08 -9.05
CA LEU A 194 5.32 4.56 -8.98
C LEU A 194 5.24 3.28 -8.13
N TRP A 195 6.20 2.36 -8.27
CA TRP A 195 6.30 1.16 -7.43
C TRP A 195 6.48 1.50 -5.95
N LEU A 196 7.42 2.39 -5.62
CA LEU A 196 7.66 2.83 -4.24
C LEU A 196 6.47 3.59 -3.66
N ALA A 197 5.81 4.46 -4.44
CA ALA A 197 4.62 5.19 -4.00
C ALA A 197 3.44 4.24 -3.74
N GLY A 198 3.17 3.32 -4.68
CA GLY A 198 2.08 2.35 -4.55
C GLY A 198 2.28 1.38 -3.40
N ALA A 199 3.45 0.74 -3.31
CA ALA A 199 3.79 -0.14 -2.20
C ALA A 199 3.91 0.60 -0.86
N GLY A 200 4.39 1.86 -0.86
CA GLY A 200 4.46 2.70 0.33
C GLY A 200 3.08 3.09 0.88
N LEU A 201 2.12 3.39 0.01
CA LEU A 201 0.72 3.64 0.41
C LEU A 201 0.07 2.37 0.98
N ILE A 202 0.21 1.23 0.29
CA ILE A 202 -0.28 -0.08 0.77
C ILE A 202 0.35 -0.40 2.14
N ALA A 203 1.68 -0.31 2.25
CA ALA A 203 2.38 -0.62 3.49
C ALA A 203 1.98 0.34 4.62
N HIS A 204 1.84 1.65 4.38
CA HIS A 204 1.44 2.60 5.42
C HIS A 204 0.02 2.35 5.94
N ASP A 205 -0.92 2.10 5.03
CA ASP A 205 -2.32 1.86 5.37
C ASP A 205 -2.51 0.53 6.12
N GLN A 206 -1.97 -0.56 5.55
CA GLN A 206 -2.05 -1.88 6.15
C GLN A 206 -1.20 -2.01 7.42
N TYR A 207 -0.13 -1.22 7.56
CA TYR A 207 0.59 -1.13 8.82
C TYR A 207 -0.31 -0.61 9.94
N ARG A 208 -1.14 0.42 9.66
CA ARG A 208 -2.08 0.98 10.64
C ARG A 208 -3.27 0.08 10.91
N LYS A 209 -3.90 -0.46 9.86
CA LYS A 209 -5.10 -1.31 9.97
C LYS A 209 -4.80 -2.72 10.50
N VAL A 210 -3.77 -3.37 9.96
CA VAL A 210 -3.60 -4.84 10.03
C VAL A 210 -2.35 -5.27 10.79
N PHE A 211 -1.24 -4.52 10.77
CA PHE A 211 -0.08 -4.86 11.60
C PHE A 211 -0.20 -4.31 13.02
N ALA A 212 -0.36 -2.99 13.18
CA ALA A 212 -0.37 -2.29 14.47
C ALA A 212 -1.78 -2.14 15.09
N GLY A 213 -2.81 -2.66 14.42
CA GLY A 213 -4.19 -2.62 14.89
C GLY A 213 -4.45 -3.46 16.16
N PRO A 214 -5.62 -3.30 16.81
CA PRO A 214 -5.97 -4.00 18.04
C PRO A 214 -6.11 -5.52 17.87
N ASP A 215 -6.27 -6.04 16.67
CA ASP A 215 -6.23 -7.48 16.33
C ASP A 215 -5.09 -7.79 15.36
N GLY A 216 -4.04 -6.97 15.41
CA GLY A 216 -2.99 -6.93 14.40
C GLY A 216 -1.94 -8.04 14.50
N VAL A 217 -1.45 -8.45 13.33
CA VAL A 217 -0.49 -9.55 13.14
C VAL A 217 0.86 -9.27 13.84
N SER A 218 1.17 -8.01 14.20
CA SER A 218 2.39 -7.66 14.95
C SER A 218 2.51 -8.37 16.29
N ARG A 219 1.40 -8.79 16.92
CA ARG A 219 1.40 -9.57 18.16
C ARG A 219 2.13 -10.91 18.03
N TYR A 220 2.08 -11.52 16.85
CA TYR A 220 2.70 -12.82 16.59
C TYR A 220 4.21 -12.73 16.35
N PHE A 221 4.74 -11.52 16.12
CA PHE A 221 6.15 -11.31 15.80
C PHE A 221 6.91 -10.67 16.97
N GLU A 222 8.15 -11.10 17.15
CA GLU A 222 9.12 -10.42 18.00
C GLU A 222 10.46 -10.27 17.24
N PRO A 223 10.63 -9.20 16.44
CA PRO A 223 11.81 -9.04 15.57
C PRO A 223 13.13 -8.89 16.33
N ARG A 224 13.08 -8.73 17.67
CA ARG A 224 14.26 -8.74 18.55
C ARG A 224 14.87 -10.13 18.68
N GLN A 225 14.08 -11.21 18.51
CA GLN A 225 14.58 -12.60 18.55
C GLN A 225 15.62 -12.85 17.44
N LEU A 226 15.40 -12.26 16.25
CA LEU A 226 16.34 -12.27 15.12
C LEU A 226 17.75 -11.71 15.43
N LEU A 227 17.91 -10.95 16.52
CA LEU A 227 19.21 -10.40 16.95
C LEU A 227 19.95 -11.30 17.94
N VAL A 228 19.32 -12.40 18.37
CA VAL A 228 19.88 -13.38 19.31
C VAL A 228 20.49 -14.55 18.54
N MET A 229 21.56 -15.15 19.06
CA MET A 229 22.11 -16.39 18.51
C MET A 229 21.18 -17.57 18.85
N PRO A 230 20.86 -18.47 17.91
CA PRO A 230 21.50 -18.63 16.59
C PRO A 230 20.81 -17.86 15.45
N GLU A 231 19.68 -17.21 15.68
CA GLU A 231 18.82 -16.62 14.63
C GLU A 231 19.48 -15.46 13.87
N LEU A 232 20.38 -14.72 14.53
CA LEU A 232 21.25 -13.72 13.91
C LEU A 232 22.10 -14.29 12.76
N VAL A 233 22.50 -15.57 12.82
CA VAL A 233 23.20 -16.25 11.71
C VAL A 233 22.28 -16.43 10.51
N GLY A 234 20.99 -16.68 10.75
CA GLY A 234 19.95 -16.77 9.72
C GLY A 234 19.67 -15.43 9.07
N LEU A 235 19.51 -14.38 9.88
CA LEU A 235 19.35 -13.02 9.39
C LEU A 235 20.56 -12.59 8.53
N GLY A 236 21.78 -12.84 9.01
CA GLY A 236 23.00 -12.59 8.24
C GLY A 236 23.06 -13.41 6.94
N GLY A 237 22.73 -14.71 6.99
CA GLY A 237 22.70 -15.59 5.83
C GLY A 237 21.71 -15.15 4.76
N VAL A 238 20.46 -14.82 5.14
CA VAL A 238 19.45 -14.31 4.22
C VAL A 238 19.85 -12.94 3.66
N ALA A 239 20.38 -12.03 4.48
CA ALA A 239 20.86 -10.73 4.01
C ALA A 239 21.97 -10.88 2.96
N VAL A 240 22.94 -11.79 3.20
CA VAL A 240 23.99 -12.12 2.21
C VAL A 240 23.39 -12.70 0.94
N CYS A 241 22.40 -13.60 1.01
CA CYS A 241 21.71 -14.13 -0.17
C CYS A 241 21.01 -13.02 -0.98
N LEU A 242 20.23 -12.16 -0.34
CA LEU A 242 19.49 -11.08 -1.01
C LEU A 242 20.46 -10.06 -1.65
N LEU A 243 21.54 -9.70 -0.96
CA LEU A 243 22.60 -8.84 -1.51
C LEU A 243 23.34 -9.51 -2.68
N ALA A 244 23.63 -10.82 -2.58
CA ALA A 244 24.28 -11.57 -3.64
C ALA A 244 23.41 -11.67 -4.91
N LEU A 245 22.08 -11.65 -4.79
CA LEU A 245 21.20 -11.54 -5.95
C LEU A 245 21.37 -10.19 -6.70
N PHE A 246 21.69 -9.07 -6.02
CA PHE A 246 21.93 -7.77 -6.68
C PHE A 246 23.26 -7.69 -7.44
N ALA A 247 24.23 -8.50 -7.04
CA ALA A 247 25.52 -8.60 -7.70
C ALA A 247 25.41 -9.32 -9.07
N PRO A 248 26.41 -9.22 -9.96
CA PRO A 248 26.36 -9.84 -11.29
C PRO A 248 26.54 -11.36 -11.23
N TRP A 249 25.56 -12.11 -11.74
CA TRP A 249 25.57 -13.58 -11.86
C TRP A 249 26.01 -14.05 -13.25
N GLY A 250 25.97 -13.17 -14.24
CA GLY A 250 26.43 -13.47 -15.58
C GLY A 250 26.61 -12.23 -16.43
N THR A 251 27.00 -12.48 -17.67
CA THR A 251 27.02 -11.51 -18.76
C THR A 251 26.15 -12.03 -19.90
N ALA A 252 25.46 -11.12 -20.56
CA ALA A 252 24.69 -11.35 -21.77
C ALA A 252 25.17 -10.37 -22.86
N LYS A 253 25.24 -10.81 -24.11
CA LYS A 253 25.50 -9.91 -25.24
C LYS A 253 24.16 -9.36 -25.72
N LEU A 254 23.96 -8.04 -25.55
CA LEU A 254 22.77 -7.29 -25.97
C LEU A 254 22.87 -6.94 -27.47
N GLY A 255 22.98 -7.97 -28.30
CA GLY A 255 23.06 -7.87 -29.75
C GLY A 255 22.70 -9.22 -30.35
N GLY A 256 21.59 -9.28 -31.09
CA GLY A 256 21.05 -10.51 -31.68
C GLY A 256 21.83 -11.04 -32.89
N ASP A 257 23.03 -10.53 -33.15
CA ASP A 257 23.89 -11.01 -34.23
C ASP A 257 24.51 -12.35 -33.85
N ILE A 258 23.85 -13.42 -34.29
CA ILE A 258 24.34 -14.82 -34.27
C ILE A 258 25.42 -15.01 -35.35
N ILE A 259 26.30 -14.01 -35.52
CA ILE A 259 27.46 -14.06 -36.39
C ILE A 259 28.66 -14.27 -35.46
N PRO A 260 29.19 -15.49 -35.32
CA PRO A 260 30.35 -15.72 -34.48
C PRO A 260 31.54 -14.89 -34.98
N ASP A 261 32.36 -14.40 -34.05
CA ASP A 261 33.58 -13.66 -34.39
C ASP A 261 34.44 -14.49 -35.37
N ASN A 262 34.83 -13.88 -36.49
CA ASN A 262 35.50 -14.52 -37.62
C ASN A 262 34.64 -15.43 -38.53
N ALA A 263 33.31 -15.32 -38.50
CA ALA A 263 32.45 -15.95 -39.50
C ALA A 263 32.86 -15.53 -40.93
N PRO A 264 32.82 -16.44 -41.92
CA PRO A 264 32.98 -16.07 -43.32
C PRO A 264 31.81 -15.18 -43.75
N VAL A 265 32.09 -14.12 -44.52
CA VAL A 265 31.05 -13.23 -45.05
C VAL A 265 30.13 -14.05 -45.98
N PRO A 266 28.79 -14.09 -45.77
CA PRO A 266 27.89 -15.00 -46.51
C PRO A 266 27.88 -14.86 -48.05
N GLN A 267 28.46 -13.78 -48.59
CA GLN A 267 28.57 -13.51 -50.02
C GLN A 267 29.96 -12.93 -50.42
N GLY A 268 30.97 -13.05 -49.54
CA GLY A 268 32.32 -12.52 -49.80
C GLY A 268 33.32 -13.61 -50.24
N PRO A 269 34.44 -13.25 -50.88
CA PRO A 269 35.57 -14.15 -51.05
C PRO A 269 36.04 -14.73 -49.69
N PRO A 270 36.55 -15.98 -49.66
CA PRO A 270 36.75 -16.75 -48.42
C PRO A 270 37.82 -16.19 -47.46
N GLU A 271 38.58 -15.19 -47.91
CA GLU A 271 39.56 -14.46 -47.12
C GLU A 271 38.91 -13.35 -46.27
N LEU A 272 37.70 -12.89 -46.65
CA LEU A 272 36.93 -11.91 -45.87
C LEU A 272 36.21 -12.59 -44.71
N ARG A 273 36.69 -12.30 -43.51
CA ARG A 273 36.06 -12.64 -42.24
C ARG A 273 35.33 -11.41 -41.69
N VAL A 274 34.18 -11.62 -41.06
CA VAL A 274 33.49 -10.56 -40.31
C VAL A 274 34.33 -10.24 -39.08
N ILE A 275 35.10 -9.16 -39.17
CA ILE A 275 35.65 -8.45 -38.02
C ILE A 275 34.55 -7.51 -37.55
N GLN A 276 34.01 -7.70 -36.35
CA GLN A 276 33.13 -6.70 -35.74
C GLN A 276 33.94 -5.45 -35.41
N THR A 277 34.05 -4.53 -36.36
CA THR A 277 34.59 -3.20 -36.09
C THR A 277 33.61 -2.46 -35.19
N HIS A 278 33.88 -2.46 -33.88
CA HIS A 278 33.22 -1.53 -32.96
C HIS A 278 33.36 -0.12 -33.53
N ARG A 279 32.25 0.61 -33.59
CA ARG A 279 32.24 1.93 -34.25
C ARG A 279 33.05 2.88 -33.36
N PRO A 280 33.78 3.87 -33.91
CA PRO A 280 34.46 4.86 -33.08
C PRO A 280 33.51 5.68 -32.18
N THR A 281 32.20 5.67 -32.44
CA THR A 281 31.18 6.23 -31.55
C THR A 281 30.87 5.37 -30.32
N ASP A 282 31.30 4.11 -30.31
CA ASP A 282 31.21 3.17 -29.19
C ASP A 282 32.43 3.28 -28.25
N ASP A 283 33.20 4.38 -28.36
CA ASP A 283 34.42 4.61 -27.59
C ASP A 283 34.16 4.50 -26.08
N MET A 284 35.13 3.94 -25.35
CA MET A 284 34.94 3.40 -23.99
C MET A 284 34.62 4.44 -22.88
N LEU A 285 34.50 5.72 -23.25
CA LEU A 285 33.99 6.79 -22.38
C LEU A 285 32.46 6.91 -22.37
N TYR A 286 31.78 6.42 -23.42
CA TYR A 286 30.31 6.48 -23.54
C TYR A 286 29.66 5.10 -23.71
N SER A 287 30.37 4.10 -24.24
CA SER A 287 29.89 2.71 -24.15
C SER A 287 30.28 2.10 -22.79
N TYR A 288 29.29 1.81 -21.96
CA TYR A 288 29.48 1.03 -20.74
C TYR A 288 29.62 -0.46 -21.11
N GLY A 289 30.75 -0.80 -21.76
CA GLY A 289 31.15 -2.15 -22.12
C GLY A 289 30.45 -2.77 -23.35
N GLY A 290 30.82 -2.33 -24.56
CA GLY A 290 30.78 -3.12 -25.81
C GLY A 290 29.66 -4.17 -25.97
N GLY A 291 28.39 -3.78 -25.82
CA GLY A 291 27.24 -4.66 -25.97
C GLY A 291 27.14 -5.80 -24.94
N VAL A 292 27.91 -5.80 -23.85
CA VAL A 292 27.87 -6.83 -22.79
C VAL A 292 27.15 -6.28 -21.56
N THR A 293 25.87 -6.63 -21.41
CA THR A 293 25.12 -6.30 -20.19
C THR A 293 25.40 -7.32 -19.10
N THR A 294 25.53 -6.86 -17.85
CA THR A 294 25.63 -7.74 -16.68
C THR A 294 24.24 -8.21 -16.27
N VAL A 295 24.04 -9.51 -16.21
CA VAL A 295 22.81 -10.14 -15.71
C VAL A 295 22.95 -10.27 -14.21
N ARG A 296 22.06 -9.63 -13.44
CA ARG A 296 22.04 -9.76 -11.97
C ARG A 296 21.32 -11.04 -11.57
N GLY A 297 21.55 -11.51 -10.36
CA GLY A 297 20.83 -12.67 -9.80
C GLY A 297 19.32 -12.45 -9.71
N TRP A 298 18.86 -11.21 -9.50
CA TRP A 298 17.44 -10.86 -9.60
C TRP A 298 16.89 -11.02 -11.02
N ASP A 299 17.66 -10.78 -12.08
CA ASP A 299 17.16 -10.87 -13.46
C ASP A 299 16.94 -12.33 -13.90
N LEU A 300 17.48 -13.29 -13.15
CA LEU A 300 17.33 -14.72 -13.41
C LEU A 300 15.89 -15.22 -13.17
N PRO A 301 15.43 -16.23 -13.94
CA PRO A 301 14.10 -16.82 -13.77
C PRO A 301 13.93 -17.45 -12.39
N ALA A 302 12.71 -17.39 -11.86
CA ALA A 302 12.34 -17.89 -10.51
C ALA A 302 13.03 -17.22 -9.30
N SER A 303 13.89 -16.21 -9.49
CA SER A 303 14.50 -15.43 -8.39
C SER A 303 13.49 -14.84 -7.40
N VAL A 304 12.29 -14.45 -7.85
CA VAL A 304 11.17 -14.01 -6.97
C VAL A 304 10.72 -15.12 -6.00
N VAL A 305 10.73 -16.39 -6.43
CA VAL A 305 10.39 -17.54 -5.56
C VAL A 305 11.49 -17.73 -4.51
N ILE A 306 12.75 -17.50 -4.87
CA ILE A 306 13.90 -17.57 -3.96
C ILE A 306 13.81 -16.48 -2.89
N GLU A 307 13.59 -15.23 -3.31
CA GLU A 307 13.37 -14.09 -2.42
C GLU A 307 12.25 -14.37 -1.41
N LEU A 308 11.06 -14.76 -1.90
CA LEU A 308 9.91 -15.03 -1.03
C LEU A 308 10.15 -16.22 -0.10
N ALA A 309 10.87 -17.26 -0.55
CA ALA A 309 11.24 -18.38 0.31
C ALA A 309 12.22 -17.95 1.43
N LEU A 310 13.20 -17.09 1.12
CA LEU A 310 14.14 -16.54 2.11
C LEU A 310 13.44 -15.58 3.09
N LEU A 311 12.53 -14.73 2.61
CA LEU A 311 11.72 -13.85 3.46
C LEU A 311 10.75 -14.66 4.35
N ALA A 312 10.16 -15.75 3.83
CA ALA A 312 9.33 -16.65 4.62
C ALA A 312 10.14 -17.35 5.73
N VAL A 313 11.42 -17.68 5.49
CA VAL A 313 12.30 -18.16 6.56
C VAL A 313 12.51 -17.08 7.62
N LEU A 314 12.78 -15.82 7.25
CA LEU A 314 12.90 -14.73 8.23
C LEU A 314 11.60 -14.51 9.02
N ALA A 315 10.43 -14.60 8.38
CA ALA A 315 9.15 -14.54 9.07
C ALA A 315 9.01 -15.67 10.10
N LEU A 316 9.35 -16.92 9.74
CA LEU A 316 9.37 -18.06 10.67
C LEU A 316 10.43 -17.97 11.77
N LEU A 317 11.51 -17.21 11.58
CA LEU A 317 12.46 -16.89 12.64
C LEU A 317 11.89 -15.79 13.57
N ALA A 318 11.21 -14.79 13.02
CA ALA A 318 10.65 -13.66 13.77
C ALA A 318 9.35 -13.97 14.54
N LEU A 319 8.68 -15.09 14.25
CA LEU A 319 7.48 -15.51 14.99
C LEU A 319 7.82 -15.88 16.43
N ARG A 320 7.00 -15.42 17.38
CA ARG A 320 7.09 -15.81 18.79
C ARG A 320 6.97 -17.34 18.97
N PRO A 321 7.58 -17.91 20.01
CA PRO A 321 7.46 -19.34 20.32
C PRO A 321 6.02 -19.74 20.68
N GLU A 322 5.25 -18.82 21.26
CA GLU A 322 3.85 -18.99 21.70
C GLU A 322 2.85 -19.24 20.54
N VAL A 323 3.23 -18.92 19.30
CA VAL A 323 2.36 -19.09 18.13
C VAL A 323 2.34 -20.55 17.73
N GLU A 324 1.15 -21.18 17.72
CA GLU A 324 0.99 -22.57 17.27
C GLU A 324 1.51 -22.76 15.84
N ARG A 325 2.46 -23.68 15.67
CA ARG A 325 3.10 -23.97 14.39
C ARG A 325 2.60 -25.31 13.85
N PRO A 326 1.96 -25.35 12.67
CA PRO A 326 1.69 -26.60 11.98
C PRO A 326 2.98 -27.41 11.82
N SER A 327 2.92 -28.71 12.11
CA SER A 327 4.11 -29.59 12.20
C SER A 327 4.95 -29.66 10.92
N TRP A 328 4.37 -29.28 9.77
CA TRP A 328 5.07 -29.20 8.49
C TRP A 328 5.98 -27.97 8.36
N THR A 329 5.74 -26.89 9.11
CA THR A 329 6.52 -25.64 9.01
C THR A 329 7.99 -25.81 9.38
N ARG A 330 8.33 -26.82 10.19
CA ARG A 330 9.74 -27.20 10.50
C ARG A 330 10.56 -27.57 9.26
N TYR A 331 9.90 -28.03 8.19
CA TYR A 331 10.54 -28.37 6.92
C TYR A 331 10.69 -27.15 6.00
N LEU A 332 10.00 -26.03 6.24
CA LEU A 332 10.02 -24.86 5.36
C LEU A 332 11.43 -24.27 5.21
N PRO A 333 12.25 -24.10 6.26
CA PRO A 333 13.64 -23.65 6.10
C PRO A 333 14.50 -24.60 5.26
N ALA A 334 14.32 -25.91 5.41
CA ALA A 334 15.04 -26.90 4.61
C ALA A 334 14.58 -26.92 3.15
N GLY A 335 13.27 -26.77 2.90
CA GLY A 335 12.71 -26.62 1.56
C GLY A 335 13.18 -25.34 0.87
N ALA A 336 13.20 -24.20 1.58
CA ALA A 336 13.72 -22.93 1.08
C ALA A 336 15.20 -23.02 0.72
N VAL A 337 16.03 -23.64 1.57
CA VAL A 337 17.46 -23.87 1.30
C VAL A 337 17.66 -24.81 0.10
N GLY A 338 16.92 -25.92 0.03
CA GLY A 338 17.02 -26.87 -1.09
C GLY A 338 16.61 -26.26 -2.44
N LEU A 339 15.51 -25.50 -2.46
CA LEU A 339 15.02 -24.80 -3.64
C LEU A 339 15.97 -23.67 -4.07
N SER A 340 16.54 -22.94 -3.11
CA SER A 340 17.57 -21.92 -3.38
C SER A 340 18.89 -22.52 -3.88
N LEU A 341 19.30 -23.68 -3.36
CA LEU A 341 20.50 -24.38 -3.79
C LEU A 341 20.34 -24.97 -5.20
N ALA A 342 19.16 -25.48 -5.54
CA ALA A 342 18.82 -25.90 -6.90
C ALA A 342 18.88 -24.72 -7.88
N PHE A 343 18.31 -23.56 -7.52
CA PHE A 343 18.43 -22.33 -8.30
C PHE A 343 19.89 -21.88 -8.46
N ALA A 344 20.68 -21.91 -7.40
CA ALA A 344 22.10 -21.56 -7.45
C ALA A 344 22.88 -22.49 -8.39
N ALA A 345 22.65 -23.81 -8.30
CA ALA A 345 23.29 -24.81 -9.13
C ALA A 345 22.95 -24.65 -10.62
N LEU A 346 21.68 -24.38 -10.96
CA LEU A 346 21.23 -24.16 -12.33
C LEU A 346 21.80 -22.87 -12.97
N ASN A 347 22.15 -21.88 -12.15
CA ASN A 347 22.66 -20.58 -12.60
C ASN A 347 24.14 -20.35 -12.24
N MET A 348 24.85 -21.41 -11.83
CA MET A 348 26.21 -21.28 -11.32
C MET A 348 27.18 -20.87 -12.44
N ARG A 349 27.84 -19.72 -12.26
CA ARG A 349 28.96 -19.28 -13.10
C ARG A 349 30.17 -18.99 -12.22
N LEU A 350 31.36 -18.94 -12.82
CA LEU A 350 32.62 -18.57 -12.15
C LEU A 350 32.68 -17.04 -11.89
N LEU A 351 31.74 -16.56 -11.08
CA LEU A 351 31.59 -15.17 -10.66
C LEU A 351 31.36 -15.13 -9.13
N PRO A 352 31.78 -14.06 -8.44
CA PRO A 352 31.75 -14.03 -6.97
C PRO A 352 30.34 -14.06 -6.37
N ALA A 353 29.33 -13.57 -7.10
CA ALA A 353 27.96 -13.46 -6.60
C ALA A 353 27.29 -14.83 -6.30
N PRO A 354 27.27 -15.81 -7.23
CA PRO A 354 26.84 -17.18 -6.92
C PRO A 354 27.54 -17.80 -5.70
N PHE A 355 28.85 -17.60 -5.52
CA PHE A 355 29.56 -18.12 -4.36
C PHE A 355 29.14 -17.44 -3.05
N GLY A 356 28.97 -16.11 -3.05
CA GLY A 356 28.43 -15.37 -1.91
C GLY A 356 27.02 -15.82 -1.54
N PHE A 357 26.17 -16.10 -2.54
CA PHE A 357 24.83 -16.64 -2.34
C PHE A 357 24.86 -18.04 -1.69
N VAL A 358 25.69 -18.95 -2.20
CA VAL A 358 25.85 -20.30 -1.60
C VAL A 358 26.42 -20.23 -0.18
N PHE A 359 27.33 -19.28 0.10
CA PHE A 359 27.84 -19.04 1.45
C PHE A 359 26.73 -18.56 2.40
N GLY A 360 25.89 -17.61 1.97
CA GLY A 360 24.70 -17.18 2.71
C GLY A 360 23.73 -18.32 2.98
N LEU A 361 23.49 -19.19 1.98
CA LEU A 361 22.68 -20.40 2.15
C LEU A 361 23.30 -21.40 3.13
N GLY A 362 24.62 -21.45 3.28
CA GLY A 362 25.28 -22.27 4.30
C GLY A 362 24.86 -21.89 5.72
N ALA A 363 24.77 -20.59 6.00
CA ALA A 363 24.30 -20.05 7.28
C ALA A 363 22.81 -20.34 7.53
N VAL A 364 21.95 -20.18 6.51
CA VAL A 364 20.52 -20.54 6.61
C VAL A 364 20.32 -22.05 6.73
N GLY A 365 21.11 -22.85 6.02
CA GLY A 365 21.10 -24.32 6.05
C GLY A 365 21.52 -24.88 7.41
N PHE A 366 22.51 -24.25 8.06
CA PHE A 366 22.89 -24.59 9.44
C PHE A 366 21.69 -24.45 10.41
N LEU A 367 20.96 -23.34 10.34
CA LEU A 367 19.73 -23.15 11.12
C LEU A 367 18.61 -24.14 10.75
N ALA A 368 18.43 -24.43 9.46
CA ALA A 368 17.44 -25.42 9.02
C ALA A 368 17.74 -26.80 9.62
N VAL A 369 19.01 -27.23 9.63
CA VAL A 369 19.44 -28.48 10.26
C VAL A 369 19.27 -28.43 11.78
N GLN A 370 19.55 -27.30 12.45
CA GLN A 370 19.28 -27.15 13.88
C GLN A 370 17.79 -27.29 14.21
N ARG A 371 16.90 -26.56 13.51
CA ARG A 371 15.44 -26.65 13.75
C ARG A 371 14.85 -28.02 13.38
N LEU A 372 15.45 -28.77 12.46
CA LEU A 372 15.07 -30.17 12.18
C LEU A 372 15.57 -31.17 13.25
N ARG A 373 16.63 -30.83 13.98
CA ARG A 373 17.21 -31.67 15.06
C ARG A 373 16.70 -31.32 16.45
N ALA A 374 16.07 -30.16 16.62
CA ALA A 374 15.42 -29.79 17.88
C ALA A 374 14.43 -30.90 18.27
N PRO A 375 14.48 -31.40 19.51
CA PRO A 375 13.52 -32.41 19.96
C PRO A 375 12.11 -31.84 19.83
N ARG A 376 11.15 -32.73 19.54
CA ARG A 376 9.74 -32.37 19.59
C ARG A 376 9.43 -31.96 21.02
N GLU A 377 9.24 -30.66 21.26
CA GLU A 377 8.52 -30.22 22.46
C GLU A 377 7.19 -30.97 22.45
N GLU A 378 7.05 -31.88 23.43
CA GLU A 378 5.78 -32.52 23.69
C GLU A 378 4.80 -31.39 24.02
N ALA A 379 3.61 -31.46 23.42
CA ALA A 379 2.58 -30.48 23.72
C ALA A 379 2.44 -30.43 25.25
N PRO A 380 2.35 -29.23 25.87
CA PRO A 380 2.09 -29.14 27.29
C PRO A 380 0.87 -30.04 27.56
N PRO A 381 0.91 -30.90 28.60
CA PRO A 381 -0.19 -31.82 28.87
C PRO A 381 -1.47 -30.99 28.88
N PRO A 382 -2.55 -31.45 28.19
CA PRO A 382 -3.76 -30.68 28.08
C PRO A 382 -4.14 -30.24 29.48
N ALA A 383 -4.36 -28.93 29.65
CA ALA A 383 -4.70 -28.38 30.95
C ALA A 383 -5.82 -29.24 31.51
N GLN A 384 -5.53 -29.94 32.61
CA GLN A 384 -6.57 -30.56 33.40
C GLN A 384 -7.39 -29.37 33.88
N TYR A 385 -8.52 -29.17 33.20
CA TYR A 385 -9.63 -28.46 33.83
C TYR A 385 -9.88 -29.26 35.09
N ASP A 386 -9.53 -28.64 36.21
CA ASP A 386 -9.90 -29.12 37.51
C ASP A 386 -11.43 -29.08 37.49
N ASP A 387 -12.07 -30.26 37.33
CA ASP A 387 -13.53 -30.42 37.35
C ASP A 387 -14.02 -30.20 38.79
N GLY A 388 -13.79 -29.00 39.30
CA GLY A 388 -14.22 -28.47 40.59
C GLY A 388 -15.68 -28.03 40.57
N PHE A 389 -16.52 -28.90 39.99
CA PHE A 389 -17.97 -28.86 39.87
C PHE A 389 -18.38 -30.34 39.68
N GLU A 390 -19.13 -31.00 40.55
CA GLU A 390 -19.92 -30.58 41.71
C GLU A 390 -19.89 -31.69 42.77
N ASP A 391 -19.68 -31.37 44.05
CA ASP A 391 -19.98 -32.32 45.16
C ASP A 391 -20.40 -31.61 46.46
N GLU A 392 -21.18 -30.52 46.32
CA GLU A 392 -21.91 -29.87 47.42
C GLU A 392 -23.42 -30.06 47.24
N THR A 393 -23.87 -31.31 47.06
CA THR A 393 -25.31 -31.66 47.03
C THR A 393 -25.67 -32.82 47.97
N GLU A 394 -25.02 -32.90 49.15
CA GLU A 394 -25.40 -33.88 50.18
C GLU A 394 -25.31 -33.34 51.63
N MET A 395 -25.90 -32.16 51.88
CA MET A 395 -26.18 -31.65 53.24
C MET A 395 -27.55 -30.95 53.41
N GLU A 396 -28.59 -31.43 52.73
CA GLU A 396 -29.99 -31.18 53.12
C GLU A 396 -30.70 -32.51 53.39
N GLY A 397 -30.48 -33.10 54.57
CA GLY A 397 -31.03 -34.42 54.89
C GLY A 397 -30.99 -34.92 56.33
N GLU A 398 -30.42 -34.20 57.32
CA GLU A 398 -30.27 -34.78 58.68
C GLU A 398 -30.49 -33.80 59.87
N THR A 399 -31.35 -32.79 59.71
CA THR A 399 -31.73 -31.87 60.82
C THR A 399 -33.22 -31.85 61.17
N GLU A 400 -33.99 -32.86 60.77
CA GLU A 400 -35.43 -33.00 61.14
C GLU A 400 -35.76 -34.31 61.89
N ARG A 401 -34.81 -34.81 62.70
CA ARG A 401 -35.03 -35.90 63.68
C ARG A 401 -34.39 -35.64 65.04
N GLN A 402 -34.56 -34.43 65.60
CA GLN A 402 -34.45 -34.21 67.05
C GLN A 402 -34.93 -32.80 67.47
N ARG A 403 -36.25 -32.61 67.60
CA ARG A 403 -36.88 -31.71 68.59
C ARG A 403 -38.39 -31.96 68.70
#